data_AF-A0A959NTX2-F1
#
_entry.id   AF-A0A959NTX2-F1
#
_cell.length_a   1.000
_cell.length_b   1.000
_cell.length_c   1.000
_cell.angle_alpha   90.00
_cell.angle_beta   90.00
_cell.angle_gamma   90.00
#
_symmetry.space_group_name_H-M   'P 1'
#
loop_
_entity.id
_entity.type
_entity.pdbx_description
1 polymer ?
#
loop_
_entity_poly.entity_id
_entity_poly.type
_entity_poly.pdbx_seq_one_letter_code
_entity_poly.pdbx_strand_id
1 'polypeptide(L)'
;IIFSTNVIPKPIPKPNDWWYYGLEHGQHVSFYSKKTFKFIAKEFGLNFYSCSKTLHLFTDKKINKNYYDFVFKKSKYFSKHINKKLNSKTFSDSRMMIKNN
;
A
#
# COMPACT_ATOMS: atom_id res chain seq x y z
N ILE A 1 -9.49 2.44 -6.34
CA ILE A 1 -8.58 1.35 -5.91
C ILE A 1 -7.78 1.82 -4.70
N ILE A 2 -7.85 1.08 -3.59
CA ILE A 2 -6.93 1.26 -2.45
C ILE A 2 -5.87 0.17 -2.56
N PHE A 3 -4.61 0.53 -2.42
CA PHE A 3 -3.49 -0.40 -2.55
C PHE A 3 -2.36 -0.02 -1.61
N SER A 4 -1.50 -1.00 -1.29
CA SER A 4 -0.33 -0.78 -0.45
C SER A 4 0.97 -1.18 -1.14
N THR A 5 1.95 -0.28 -1.18
CA THR A 5 3.32 -0.52 -1.63
C THR A 5 4.25 0.59 -1.14
N ASN A 6 5.52 0.27 -0.90
CA ASN A 6 6.51 1.26 -0.48
C ASN A 6 6.93 2.12 -1.68
N VAL A 7 6.88 3.44 -1.49
CA VAL A 7 7.50 4.36 -2.45
C VAL A 7 9.00 4.48 -2.18
N ILE A 8 9.78 4.70 -3.24
CA ILE A 8 11.20 5.04 -3.13
C ILE A 8 11.36 6.25 -2.19
N PRO A 9 12.21 6.15 -1.15
CA PRO A 9 12.48 7.26 -0.26
C PRO A 9 13.19 8.41 -0.99
N LYS A 10 13.07 9.60 -0.43
CA LYS A 10 13.81 10.79 -0.88
C LYS A 10 14.66 11.28 0.29
N PRO A 11 16.00 11.39 0.12
CA PRO A 11 16.79 11.10 -1.09
C PRO A 11 16.79 9.61 -1.46
N ILE A 12 17.12 9.30 -2.73
CA ILE A 12 17.23 7.91 -3.20
C ILE A 12 18.44 7.28 -2.49
N PRO A 13 18.24 6.17 -1.76
CA PRO A 13 19.32 5.56 -0.99
C PRO A 13 20.28 4.82 -1.92
N LYS A 14 21.54 4.70 -1.50
CA LYS A 14 22.53 3.88 -2.21
C LYS A 14 22.17 2.39 -2.06
N PRO A 15 22.67 1.52 -2.96
CA PRO A 15 22.37 0.09 -2.93
C PRO A 15 22.57 -0.61 -1.57
N ASN A 16 23.56 -0.18 -0.78
CA ASN A 16 23.87 -0.77 0.54
C ASN A 16 23.12 -0.10 1.70
N ASP A 17 22.44 1.02 1.45
CA ASP A 17 21.81 1.84 2.50
C ASP A 17 20.31 1.55 2.65
N TRP A 18 19.77 0.66 1.82
CA TRP A 18 18.36 0.27 1.86
C TRP A 18 18.20 -1.23 1.74
N TRP A 19 17.70 -1.84 2.81
CA TRP A 19 17.46 -3.28 2.93
C TRP A 19 16.63 -3.88 1.77
N TYR A 20 15.89 -3.05 1.04
CA TYR A 20 15.03 -3.47 -0.06
C TYR A 20 15.77 -3.77 -1.37
N TYR A 21 17.03 -3.32 -1.54
CA TYR A 21 17.74 -3.50 -2.81
C TYR A 21 18.23 -4.92 -3.11
N GLY A 22 18.19 -5.84 -2.12
CA GLY A 22 18.26 -7.29 -2.35
C GLY A 22 19.28 -7.78 -3.40
N LEU A 23 20.49 -7.21 -3.43
CA LEU A 23 21.42 -7.30 -4.58
C LEU A 23 21.89 -8.73 -4.92
N GLU A 24 21.79 -9.66 -3.97
CA GLU A 24 22.27 -11.04 -4.11
C GLU A 24 21.24 -11.99 -4.74
N HIS A 25 19.99 -11.56 -4.93
CA HIS A 25 18.89 -12.44 -5.37
C HIS A 25 18.26 -11.95 -6.69
N GLY A 26 17.88 -12.88 -7.56
CA GLY A 26 17.38 -12.59 -8.92
C GLY A 26 15.91 -12.18 -9.06
N GLN A 27 15.27 -11.61 -8.04
CA GLN A 27 13.89 -11.13 -8.17
C GLN A 27 13.85 -9.68 -8.67
N HIS A 28 13.27 -9.47 -9.85
CA HIS A 28 13.03 -8.13 -10.38
C HIS A 28 11.80 -7.51 -9.71
N VAL A 29 12.00 -6.36 -9.06
CA VAL A 29 10.92 -5.56 -8.44
C VAL A 29 10.91 -4.17 -9.07
N SER A 30 9.70 -3.70 -9.42
CA SER A 30 9.51 -2.34 -9.91
C SER A 30 9.42 -1.33 -8.76
N PHE A 31 10.20 -0.28 -8.85
CA PHE A 31 10.18 0.80 -7.87
C PHE A 31 9.26 1.95 -8.30
N TYR A 32 8.43 2.41 -7.37
CA TYR A 32 7.50 3.51 -7.62
C TYR A 32 7.83 4.72 -6.76
N SER A 33 7.67 5.91 -7.34
CA SER A 33 7.72 7.17 -6.60
C SER A 33 6.32 7.79 -6.53
N LYS A 34 6.12 8.75 -5.63
CA LYS A 34 4.88 9.57 -5.65
C LYS A 34 4.66 10.26 -6.99
N LYS A 35 5.71 10.60 -7.74
CA LYS A 35 5.61 11.19 -9.08
C LYS A 35 5.06 10.16 -10.07
N THR A 36 5.53 8.91 -9.99
CA THR A 36 5.05 7.80 -10.82
C THR A 36 3.55 7.56 -10.61
N PHE A 37 3.08 7.53 -9.36
CA PHE A 37 1.64 7.35 -9.09
C PHE A 37 0.79 8.54 -9.52
N LYS A 38 1.29 9.77 -9.37
CA LYS A 38 0.61 10.95 -9.94
C LYS A 38 0.50 10.88 -11.46
N PHE A 39 1.55 10.39 -12.13
CA PHE A 39 1.55 10.19 -13.58
C PHE A 39 0.51 9.13 -13.97
N ILE A 40 0.55 7.94 -13.37
CA ILE A 40 -0.43 6.87 -13.61
C ILE A 40 -1.86 7.39 -13.39
N ALA A 41 -2.12 8.07 -12.27
CA ALA A 41 -3.45 8.61 -12.01
C ALA A 41 -3.90 9.58 -13.12
N LYS A 42 -3.01 10.45 -13.60
CA LYS A 42 -3.30 11.37 -14.70
C LYS A 42 -3.64 10.61 -16.00
N GLU A 43 -2.87 9.59 -16.37
CA GLU A 43 -3.10 8.80 -17.58
C GLU A 43 -4.48 8.11 -17.58
N PHE A 44 -4.97 7.72 -16.41
CA PHE A 44 -6.29 7.10 -16.26
C PHE A 44 -7.41 8.08 -15.88
N GLY A 45 -7.16 9.40 -15.85
CA GLY A 45 -8.17 10.39 -15.46
C GLY A 45 -8.61 10.31 -13.99
N LEU A 46 -7.74 9.79 -13.11
CA LEU A 46 -7.98 9.58 -11.69
C LEU A 46 -7.25 10.61 -10.82
N ASN A 47 -7.73 10.76 -9.59
CA ASN A 47 -7.06 11.46 -8.50
C ASN A 47 -6.21 10.49 -7.69
N PHE A 48 -5.04 10.95 -7.22
CA PHE A 48 -4.13 10.18 -6.38
C PHE A 48 -3.99 10.77 -4.98
N TYR A 49 -4.14 9.92 -3.97
CA TYR A 49 -3.94 10.24 -2.56
C TYR A 49 -2.98 9.24 -1.92
N SER A 50 -2.01 9.73 -1.15
CA SER A 50 -0.99 8.91 -0.47
C SER A 50 -1.19 9.02 1.04
N CYS A 51 -1.82 8.00 1.63
CA CYS A 51 -2.31 8.04 3.00
C CYS A 51 -1.15 7.85 3.99
N SER A 52 -0.24 6.96 3.65
CA SER A 52 0.99 6.74 4.41
C SER A 52 2.16 6.53 3.45
N LYS A 53 3.32 6.13 4.00
CA LYS A 53 4.45 5.68 3.17
C LYS A 53 4.10 4.47 2.31
N THR A 54 3.11 3.67 2.74
CA THR A 54 2.77 2.40 2.12
C THR A 54 1.37 2.36 1.55
N LEU A 55 0.38 3.05 2.11
CA LEU A 55 -1.02 2.98 1.67
C LEU A 55 -1.37 4.14 0.75
N HIS A 56 -2.02 3.83 -0.38
CA HIS A 56 -2.35 4.76 -1.45
C HIS A 56 -3.76 4.52 -1.99
N LEU A 57 -4.32 5.53 -2.63
CA LEU A 57 -5.65 5.53 -3.20
C LEU A 57 -5.65 6.19 -4.59
N PHE A 58 -6.21 5.48 -5.56
CA PHE A 58 -6.66 6.03 -6.83
C PHE A 58 -8.19 6.08 -6.88
N THR A 59 -8.76 7.22 -7.26
CA THR A 59 -10.21 7.40 -7.39
C THR A 59 -10.54 8.52 -8.36
N ASP A 60 -11.62 8.36 -9.11
CA ASP A 60 -12.28 9.39 -9.92
C ASP A 60 -12.87 10.53 -9.07
N LYS A 61 -13.16 10.30 -7.79
CA LYS A 61 -13.73 11.29 -6.87
C LYS A 61 -12.67 12.25 -6.35
N LYS A 62 -13.00 13.54 -6.36
CA LYS A 62 -12.23 14.56 -5.63
C LYS A 62 -12.58 14.51 -4.15
N ILE A 63 -11.60 14.17 -3.33
CA ILE A 63 -11.71 14.13 -1.88
C ILE A 63 -11.08 15.41 -1.30
N ASN A 64 -11.79 16.05 -0.38
CA ASN A 64 -11.24 17.18 0.38
C ASN A 64 -10.07 16.69 1.25
N LYS A 65 -8.91 17.34 1.10
CA LYS A 65 -7.68 16.98 1.80
C LYS A 65 -7.83 16.95 3.32
N ASN A 66 -8.54 17.91 3.91
CA ASN A 66 -8.70 18.01 5.36
C ASN A 66 -9.55 16.85 5.89
N TYR A 67 -10.63 16.51 5.18
CA TYR A 67 -11.49 15.37 5.52
C TYR A 67 -10.72 14.05 5.42
N TYR A 68 -9.98 13.88 4.33
CA TYR A 68 -9.12 12.72 4.11
C TYR A 68 -8.07 12.55 5.22
N ASP A 69 -7.33 13.61 5.55
CA ASP A 69 -6.30 13.58 6.59
C ASP A 69 -6.90 13.25 7.96
N PHE A 70 -8.11 13.75 8.25
CA PHE A 70 -8.83 13.44 9.49
C PHE A 70 -9.23 11.97 9.57
N VAL A 71 -9.92 11.45 8.55
CA VAL A 71 -10.36 10.05 8.50
C VAL A 71 -9.17 9.11 8.59
N PHE A 72 -8.08 9.40 7.87
CA PHE A 72 -6.89 8.56 7.89
C PHE A 72 -6.16 8.57 9.24
N LYS A 73 -6.06 9.72 9.91
CA LYS A 73 -5.47 9.78 11.26
C LYS A 73 -6.32 8.99 12.26
N LYS A 74 -7.65 9.07 12.16
CA LYS A 74 -8.58 8.37 13.04
C LYS A 74 -8.67 6.87 12.76
N SER A 75 -8.54 6.44 11.51
CA SER A 75 -8.64 5.02 11.13
C SER A 75 -7.62 4.13 11.85
N LYS A 76 -6.44 4.66 12.19
CA LYS A 76 -5.44 3.94 13.00
C LYS A 76 -5.98 3.48 14.35
N TYR A 77 -6.77 4.31 15.03
CA TYR A 77 -7.35 3.96 16.32
C TYR A 77 -8.44 2.88 16.18
N PHE A 78 -9.30 3.01 15.17
CA PHE A 78 -10.33 2.01 14.87
C PHE A 78 -9.75 0.67 14.41
N SER A 79 -8.64 0.68 13.67
CA SER A 79 -7.99 -0.54 13.19
C SER A 79 -7.59 -1.50 14.31
N LYS A 80 -7.21 -0.99 15.48
CA LYS A 80 -6.87 -1.82 16.65
C LYS A 80 -8.06 -2.61 17.17
N HIS A 81 -9.27 -2.04 17.10
CA HIS A 81 -10.50 -2.73 17.48
C HIS A 81 -10.95 -3.73 16.41
N ILE A 82 -10.78 -3.39 15.13
CA ILE A 82 -11.09 -4.28 14.01
C ILE A 82 -10.16 -5.50 14.02
N ASN A 83 -8.85 -5.31 14.22
CA ASN A 83 -7.88 -6.41 14.26
C ASN A 83 -8.13 -7.40 15.40
N LYS A 84 -8.76 -6.97 16.50
CA LYS A 84 -9.20 -7.89 17.58
C LYS A 84 -10.40 -8.75 17.20
N LYS A 85 -11.21 -8.29 16.24
CA LYS A 85 -12.40 -9.02 15.75
C LYS A 85 -12.11 -9.85 14.50
N LEU A 86 -11.05 -9.53 13.75
CA LEU A 86 -10.65 -10.28 12.57
C LEU A 86 -9.84 -11.52 12.99
N ASN A 87 -10.35 -12.69 12.64
CA ASN A 87 -9.62 -13.94 12.79
C ASN A 87 -8.81 -14.23 11.51
N SER A 88 -7.60 -14.77 11.67
CA SER A 88 -6.80 -15.20 10.53
C SER A 88 -7.51 -16.32 9.79
N LYS A 89 -7.57 -16.21 8.45
CA LYS A 89 -8.11 -17.25 7.57
C LYS A 89 -7.02 -18.16 6.98
N THR A 90 -5.75 -17.92 7.26
CA THR A 90 -4.64 -18.70 6.67
C THR A 90 -4.81 -20.20 6.88
N PHE A 91 -5.16 -20.62 8.11
CA PHE A 91 -5.37 -22.04 8.42
C PHE A 91 -6.72 -22.58 7.96
N SER A 92 -7.77 -21.75 7.88
CA SER A 92 -9.05 -22.22 7.32
C SER A 92 -8.91 -22.47 5.83
N ASP A 93 -8.24 -21.57 5.12
CA ASP A 93 -8.09 -21.61 3.67
C ASP A 93 -7.14 -22.73 3.25
N SER A 94 -6.03 -22.92 4.00
CA SER A 94 -5.13 -24.06 3.81
C SER A 94 -5.85 -25.40 3.98
N ARG A 95 -6.68 -25.54 5.03
CA ARG A 95 -7.48 -26.75 5.24
C ARG A 95 -8.51 -26.98 4.12
N MET A 96 -9.09 -25.91 3.57
CA MET A 96 -10.04 -26.00 2.46
C MET A 96 -9.37 -26.51 1.17
N MET A 97 -8.13 -26.07 0.89
CA MET A 97 -7.34 -26.54 -0.25
C MET A 97 -6.98 -28.02 -0.14
N ILE A 98 -6.63 -28.51 1.06
CA ILE A 98 -6.32 -29.92 1.31
C ILE A 98 -7.56 -30.80 1.14
N LYS A 99 -8.75 -30.31 1.52
CA LYS A 99 -10.00 -31.08 1.48
C LYS A 99 -10.63 -31.20 0.09
N ASN A 100 -10.20 -30.35 -0.85
CA ASN A 100 -10.69 -30.33 -2.24
C ASN A 100 -9.76 -31.09 -3.22
N ASN A 101 -8.71 -31.73 -2.69
CA ASN A 101 -7.88 -32.72 -3.38
C ASN A 101 -8.21 -34.12 -2.87
#